data_AF-A0A933UKV3-F1
#
_entry.id   AF-A0A933UKV3-F1
#
_cell.length_a   1.000
_cell.length_b   1.000
_cell.length_c   1.000
_cell.angle_alpha   90.00
_cell.angle_beta   90.00
_cell.angle_gamma   90.00
#
_symmetry.space_group_name_H-M   'P 1'
#
loop_
_entity.id
_entity.type
_entity.pdbx_description
1 polymer ?
#
loop_
_entity_poly.entity_id
_entity_poly.type
_entity_poly.pdbx_seq_one_letter_code
_entity_poly.pdbx_strand_id
1 'polypeptide(L)'
;MAETDTKPPTPKPWQLLTLTITDLAFGGEGVARHEGFVVFVPFVAPGETVEAEVTEVKKQFARARLLKVLEPSAQRVPPPCRYFGECGGCQYQHLAYPAQLELKRKQIADLFERIGGFDPRVVAPVAPCPQPYHYRNRIMVRSQWNKPRQTLDIGFIRHDCGLVVDVEECVIAEPVLNEQLRQVRAHPPPKGGIKVVLRAMPEDWEVPKDSFFQNNFHLLPGLVEAVGAALRDSGARFLIDVYCGVGFFGISLAGQVEKFIGVEYDQMAVRAAKQNARRHGRTNGDFVIGNADELLPGLLKCYAPSQTAVILDPPRTGCPKKSLELLRQARPWQVVYVSCHPATLARDLNVLCADGVFELRQVAPLDMFPQTQHVECVADVRSVDGSKG
;
A
#
# COMPACT_ATOMS: atom_id res chain seq x y z
N MET A 1 -47.41 -10.93 4.40
CA MET A 1 -47.10 -9.97 5.49
C MET A 1 -45.99 -9.08 4.98
N ALA A 2 -46.31 -7.83 4.65
CA ALA A 2 -45.31 -6.87 4.19
C ALA A 2 -44.49 -6.42 5.40
N GLU A 3 -43.20 -6.74 5.42
CA GLU A 3 -42.25 -6.11 6.33
C GLU A 3 -42.26 -4.61 6.04
N THR A 4 -42.75 -3.83 7.00
CA THR A 4 -42.65 -2.38 6.95
C THR A 4 -41.17 -2.02 6.99
N ASP A 5 -40.64 -1.56 5.85
CA ASP A 5 -39.32 -0.97 5.68
C ASP A 5 -39.25 0.37 6.42
N THR A 6 -39.31 0.31 7.76
CA THR A 6 -39.13 1.48 8.62
C THR A 6 -37.66 1.85 8.58
N LYS A 7 -37.36 2.92 7.84
CA LYS A 7 -36.02 3.49 7.76
C LYS A 7 -35.43 3.60 9.17
N PRO A 8 -34.23 3.05 9.43
CA PRO A 8 -33.64 3.05 10.76
C PRO A 8 -33.51 4.50 11.27
N PRO A 9 -33.82 4.75 12.55
CA PRO A 9 -33.74 6.07 13.13
C PRO A 9 -32.33 6.65 12.94
N THR A 10 -32.29 7.87 12.41
CA THR A 10 -31.03 8.50 12.03
C THR A 10 -30.41 9.14 13.28
N PRO A 11 -29.14 8.86 13.60
CA PRO A 11 -28.48 9.51 14.71
C PRO A 11 -28.36 11.02 14.46
N LYS A 12 -28.35 11.80 15.54
CA LYS A 12 -28.19 13.26 15.50
C LYS A 12 -26.71 13.64 15.63
N PRO A 13 -26.25 14.74 15.00
CA PRO A 13 -24.94 15.31 15.29
C PRO A 13 -24.77 15.56 16.79
N TRP A 14 -23.58 15.27 17.32
CA TRP A 14 -23.20 15.39 18.74
C TRP A 14 -23.94 14.46 19.70
N GLN A 15 -24.68 13.47 19.18
CA GLN A 15 -25.29 12.44 19.99
C GLN A 15 -24.21 11.50 20.54
N LEU A 16 -24.29 11.21 21.85
CA LEU A 16 -23.51 10.17 22.50
C LEU A 16 -24.19 8.81 22.29
N LEU A 17 -23.41 7.84 21.83
CA LEU A 17 -23.87 6.48 21.53
C LEU A 17 -22.97 5.46 22.21
N THR A 18 -23.58 4.44 22.79
CA THR A 18 -22.90 3.18 23.13
C THR A 18 -23.01 2.24 21.95
N LEU A 19 -21.88 1.84 21.39
CA LEU A 19 -21.80 1.07 20.14
C LEU A 19 -20.98 -0.19 20.34
N THR A 20 -21.45 -1.30 19.79
CA THR A 20 -20.66 -2.53 19.65
C THR A 20 -20.04 -2.56 18.25
N ILE A 21 -18.72 -2.71 18.21
CA ILE A 21 -17.95 -2.76 16.96
C ILE A 21 -17.95 -4.20 16.43
N THR A 22 -18.45 -4.36 15.21
CA THR A 22 -18.67 -5.68 14.60
C THR A 22 -17.60 -6.07 13.59
N ASP A 23 -17.04 -5.11 12.85
CA ASP A 23 -16.01 -5.32 11.83
C ASP A 23 -15.19 -4.03 11.66
N LEU A 24 -14.17 -4.06 10.80
CA LEU A 24 -13.42 -2.88 10.37
C LEU A 24 -13.54 -2.70 8.85
N ALA A 25 -13.99 -1.53 8.42
CA ALA A 25 -14.04 -1.16 7.02
C ALA A 25 -12.63 -0.96 6.44
N PHE A 26 -12.51 -1.09 5.11
CA PHE A 26 -11.32 -0.65 4.39
C PHE A 26 -11.11 0.85 4.66
N GLY A 27 -9.97 1.21 5.26
CA GLY A 27 -9.84 2.51 5.94
C GLY A 27 -9.30 2.38 7.36
N GLY A 28 -9.65 1.27 8.03
CA GLY A 28 -9.37 1.03 9.44
C GLY A 28 -10.41 1.62 10.40
N GLU A 29 -11.53 2.16 9.89
CA GLU A 29 -12.66 2.59 10.71
C GLU A 29 -13.50 1.38 11.12
N GLY A 30 -13.85 1.28 12.40
CA GLY A 30 -14.76 0.26 12.90
C GLY A 30 -16.19 0.50 12.48
N VAL A 31 -16.90 -0.60 12.25
CA VAL A 31 -18.28 -0.63 11.78
C VAL A 31 -19.18 -1.06 12.94
N ALA A 32 -20.05 -0.15 13.34
CA ALA A 32 -21.13 -0.40 14.28
C ALA A 32 -22.48 -0.15 13.61
N ARG A 33 -23.54 -0.66 14.22
CA ARG A 33 -24.91 -0.36 13.84
C ARG A 33 -25.67 0.18 15.04
N HIS A 34 -26.24 1.38 14.89
CA HIS A 34 -27.18 1.95 15.85
C HIS A 34 -28.58 1.81 15.26
N GLU A 35 -29.40 0.91 15.83
CA GLU A 35 -30.78 0.67 15.37
C GLU A 35 -30.87 0.39 13.86
N GLY A 36 -29.88 -0.32 13.30
CA GLY A 36 -29.77 -0.64 11.88
C GLY A 36 -28.96 0.37 11.03
N PHE A 37 -28.74 1.59 11.53
CA PHE A 37 -27.97 2.64 10.86
C PHE A 37 -26.47 2.45 11.04
N VAL A 38 -25.69 2.51 9.94
CA VAL A 38 -24.24 2.27 9.97
C VAL A 38 -23.50 3.47 10.57
N VAL A 39 -22.65 3.21 11.56
CA VAL A 39 -21.79 4.22 12.19
C VAL A 39 -20.33 3.77 12.09
N PHE A 40 -19.48 4.64 11.52
CA PHE A 40 -18.04 4.45 11.45
C PHE A 40 -17.34 5.13 12.63
N VAL A 41 -16.44 4.40 13.29
CA VAL A 41 -15.68 4.90 14.45
C VAL A 41 -14.20 4.58 14.25
N PRO A 42 -13.27 5.55 14.20
CA PRO A 42 -11.85 5.27 14.07
C PRO A 42 -11.24 4.77 15.40
N PHE A 43 -10.08 4.12 15.31
CA PHE A 43 -9.26 3.69 16.47
C PHE A 43 -9.94 2.71 17.44
N VAL A 44 -10.82 1.87 16.91
CA VAL A 44 -11.52 0.79 17.62
C VAL A 44 -11.13 -0.58 17.06
N ALA A 45 -11.48 -1.65 17.77
CA ALA A 45 -11.25 -3.03 17.38
C ALA A 45 -12.58 -3.81 17.27
N PRO A 46 -12.68 -4.86 16.44
CA PRO A 46 -13.83 -5.76 16.47
C PRO A 46 -14.02 -6.41 17.84
N GLY A 47 -15.28 -6.52 18.26
CA GLY A 47 -15.67 -7.07 19.57
C GLY A 47 -15.67 -6.04 20.70
N GLU A 48 -15.37 -4.77 20.43
CA GLU A 48 -15.39 -3.71 21.46
C GLU A 48 -16.78 -3.13 21.69
N THR A 49 -17.05 -2.79 22.94
CA THR A 49 -18.13 -1.87 23.30
C THR A 49 -17.51 -0.51 23.61
N VAL A 50 -17.94 0.53 22.89
CA VAL A 50 -17.37 1.89 22.98
C VAL A 50 -18.45 2.94 23.21
N GLU A 51 -18.05 4.01 23.89
CA GLU A 51 -18.77 5.28 23.89
C GLU A 51 -18.20 6.18 22.79
N ALA A 52 -19.06 6.62 21.87
CA ALA A 52 -18.68 7.43 20.73
C ALA A 52 -19.65 8.60 20.54
N GLU A 53 -19.13 9.74 20.08
CA GLU A 53 -19.92 10.93 19.78
C GLU A 53 -20.02 11.13 18.27
N VAL A 54 -21.25 11.26 17.76
CA VAL A 54 -21.51 11.46 16.34
C VAL A 54 -20.96 12.81 15.87
N THR A 55 -20.06 12.80 14.88
CA THR A 55 -19.43 14.00 14.32
C THR A 55 -20.03 14.40 12.98
N GLU A 56 -20.50 13.43 12.20
CA GLU A 56 -21.04 13.67 10.86
C GLU A 56 -22.16 12.68 10.55
N VAL A 57 -23.25 13.17 9.95
CA VAL A 57 -24.37 12.34 9.49
C VAL A 57 -24.54 12.51 7.98
N LYS A 58 -24.49 11.40 7.25
CA LYS A 58 -24.77 11.33 5.80
C LYS A 58 -26.06 10.57 5.54
N LYS A 59 -26.46 10.47 4.26
CA LYS A 59 -27.70 9.81 3.83
C LYS A 59 -27.81 8.34 4.27
N GLN A 60 -26.69 7.61 4.29
CA GLN A 60 -26.66 6.15 4.51
C GLN A 60 -25.77 5.71 5.67
N PHE A 61 -24.96 6.61 6.24
CA PHE A 61 -24.05 6.30 7.32
C PHE A 61 -23.76 7.55 8.16
N ALA A 62 -23.23 7.35 9.35
CA ALA A 62 -22.68 8.40 10.20
C ALA A 62 -21.22 8.10 10.53
N ARG A 63 -20.48 9.13 10.92
CA ARG A 63 -19.18 9.00 11.56
C ARG A 63 -19.28 9.48 13.00
N ALA A 64 -18.55 8.83 13.88
CA ALA A 64 -18.43 9.22 15.27
C ALA A 64 -16.96 9.21 15.69
N ARG A 65 -16.61 10.04 16.67
CA ARG A 65 -15.30 10.00 17.33
C ARG A 65 -15.39 9.11 18.56
N LEU A 66 -14.36 8.28 18.77
CA LEU A 66 -14.22 7.48 19.98
C LEU A 66 -14.00 8.42 21.19
N LEU A 67 -14.81 8.24 22.24
CA LEU A 67 -14.60 8.91 23.52
C LEU A 67 -13.96 7.97 24.53
N LYS A 68 -14.50 6.76 24.66
CA LYS A 68 -14.04 5.77 25.63
C LYS A 68 -14.29 4.35 25.14
N VAL A 69 -13.34 3.46 25.40
CA VAL A 69 -13.54 2.01 25.28
C VAL A 69 -14.09 1.52 26.61
N LEU A 70 -15.31 0.97 26.59
CA LEU A 70 -15.99 0.45 27.78
C LEU A 70 -15.59 -1.01 28.02
N GLU A 71 -15.60 -1.81 26.96
CA GLU A 71 -15.18 -3.21 26.96
C GLU A 71 -14.15 -3.41 25.85
N PRO A 72 -12.87 -3.58 26.18
CA PRO A 72 -11.82 -3.72 25.18
C PRO A 72 -11.82 -5.12 24.56
N SER A 73 -11.43 -5.20 23.30
CA SER A 73 -11.23 -6.47 22.60
C SER A 73 -9.99 -7.18 23.16
N ALA A 74 -9.99 -8.51 23.14
CA ALA A 74 -8.80 -9.30 23.51
C ALA A 74 -7.58 -8.99 22.62
N GLN A 75 -7.80 -8.41 21.43
CA GLN A 75 -6.75 -8.00 20.51
C GLN A 75 -6.28 -6.55 20.73
N ARG A 76 -6.89 -5.78 21.64
CA ARG A 76 -6.47 -4.40 21.91
C ARG A 76 -5.17 -4.39 22.70
N VAL A 77 -4.21 -3.60 22.23
CA VAL A 77 -2.94 -3.32 22.92
C VAL A 77 -2.78 -1.82 23.14
N PRO A 78 -2.02 -1.38 24.17
CA PRO A 78 -1.68 0.02 24.32
C PRO A 78 -0.77 0.47 23.15
N PRO A 79 -1.13 1.53 22.41
CA PRO A 79 -0.30 2.02 21.32
C PRO A 79 0.99 2.66 21.87
N PRO A 80 2.18 2.32 21.34
CA PRO A 80 3.44 2.90 21.83
C PRO A 80 3.63 4.37 21.44
N CYS A 81 2.99 4.84 20.36
CA CYS A 81 3.07 6.23 19.95
C CYS A 81 2.12 7.11 20.76
N ARG A 82 2.65 8.10 21.48
CA ARG A 82 1.83 9.09 22.21
C ARG A 82 0.93 9.97 21.32
N TYR A 83 1.21 10.02 20.01
CA TYR A 83 0.43 10.78 19.03
C TYR A 83 -0.65 9.93 18.32
N PHE A 84 -0.74 8.64 18.67
CA PHE A 84 -1.74 7.75 18.10
C PHE A 84 -3.15 8.22 18.49
N GLY A 85 -4.09 8.17 17.54
CA GLY A 85 -5.42 8.74 17.72
C GLY A 85 -5.54 10.21 17.30
N GLU A 86 -4.43 10.93 17.11
CA GLU A 86 -4.43 12.29 16.58
C GLU A 86 -3.72 12.38 15.23
N CYS A 87 -2.52 11.80 15.14
CA CYS A 87 -1.71 11.77 13.92
C CYS A 87 -2.37 10.87 12.86
N GLY A 88 -2.50 11.35 11.62
CA GLY A 88 -3.06 10.57 10.50
C GLY A 88 -2.15 9.48 9.94
N GLY A 89 -0.97 9.26 10.54
CA GLY A 89 0.03 8.34 10.01
C GLY A 89 -0.24 6.84 10.25
N CYS A 90 -0.89 6.49 11.38
CA CYS A 90 -1.11 5.10 11.79
C CYS A 90 -2.59 4.88 12.13
N GLN A 91 -3.10 3.68 11.86
CA GLN A 91 -4.49 3.32 12.11
C GLN A 91 -4.62 2.15 13.09
N TYR A 92 -3.59 1.32 13.27
CA TYR A 92 -3.70 0.01 13.92
C TYR A 92 -2.78 -0.20 15.13
N GLN A 93 -2.10 0.84 15.65
CA GLN A 93 -1.20 0.64 16.81
C GLN A 93 -1.92 0.14 18.07
N HIS A 94 -3.24 0.30 18.15
CA HIS A 94 -4.07 -0.24 19.22
C HIS A 94 -4.46 -1.72 19.02
N LEU A 95 -4.02 -2.37 17.94
CA LEU A 95 -4.28 -3.77 17.63
C LEU A 95 -2.99 -4.59 17.77
N ALA A 96 -3.09 -5.75 18.40
CA ALA A 96 -2.02 -6.74 18.44
C ALA A 96 -1.57 -7.08 17.01
N TYR A 97 -0.26 -7.20 16.80
CA TYR A 97 0.29 -7.33 15.44
C TYR A 97 -0.29 -8.50 14.62
N PRO A 98 -0.48 -9.71 15.19
CA PRO A 98 -1.14 -10.81 14.47
C PRO A 98 -2.56 -10.45 14.01
N ALA A 99 -3.33 -9.71 14.82
CA ALA A 99 -4.66 -9.27 14.44
C ALA A 99 -4.64 -8.27 13.28
N GLN A 100 -3.58 -7.46 13.16
CA GLN A 100 -3.41 -6.58 11.99
C GLN A 100 -3.24 -7.38 10.70
N LEU A 101 -2.48 -8.48 10.74
CA LEU A 101 -2.23 -9.34 9.57
C LEU A 101 -3.52 -10.04 9.12
N GLU A 102 -4.26 -10.63 10.06
CA GLU A 102 -5.54 -11.27 9.77
C GLU A 102 -6.56 -10.28 9.21
N LEU A 103 -6.63 -9.08 9.80
CA LEU A 103 -7.48 -8.00 9.31
C LEU A 103 -7.12 -7.62 7.88
N LYS A 104 -5.83 -7.37 7.60
CA LYS A 104 -5.37 -6.99 6.26
C LYS A 104 -5.70 -8.08 5.25
N ARG A 105 -5.47 -9.35 5.60
CA ARG A 105 -5.83 -10.49 4.75
C ARG A 105 -7.32 -10.48 4.42
N LYS A 106 -8.18 -10.39 5.45
CA LYS A 106 -9.63 -10.36 5.29
C LYS A 106 -10.05 -9.21 4.38
N GLN A 107 -9.53 -8.01 4.60
CA GLN A 107 -9.87 -6.84 3.79
C GLN A 107 -9.49 -7.00 2.32
N ILE A 108 -8.35 -7.62 2.02
CA ILE A 108 -7.93 -7.90 0.64
C ILE A 108 -8.83 -8.98 0.03
N ALA A 109 -9.10 -10.07 0.75
CA ALA A 109 -9.97 -11.15 0.29
C ALA A 109 -11.40 -10.66 -0.02
N ASP A 110 -12.03 -9.93 0.92
CA ASP A 110 -13.36 -9.34 0.76
C ASP A 110 -13.40 -8.39 -0.46
N LEU A 111 -12.33 -7.64 -0.67
CA LEU A 111 -12.21 -6.70 -1.78
C LEU A 111 -12.08 -7.42 -3.12
N PHE A 112 -11.27 -8.48 -3.18
CA PHE A 112 -11.07 -9.27 -4.39
C PHE A 112 -12.33 -10.03 -4.80
N GLU A 113 -13.09 -10.53 -3.83
CA GLU A 113 -14.39 -11.13 -4.09
C GLU A 113 -15.40 -10.09 -4.62
N ARG A 114 -15.54 -8.95 -3.95
CA ARG A 114 -16.58 -7.95 -4.28
C ARG A 114 -16.29 -7.11 -5.52
N ILE A 115 -15.05 -6.67 -5.69
CA ILE A 115 -14.64 -5.80 -6.81
C ILE A 115 -14.11 -6.65 -7.96
N GLY A 116 -13.31 -7.67 -7.64
CA GLY A 116 -12.63 -8.50 -8.62
C GLY A 116 -13.46 -9.68 -9.14
N GLY A 117 -14.45 -10.14 -8.37
CA GLY A 117 -15.12 -11.41 -8.67
C GLY A 117 -14.15 -12.61 -8.61
N PHE A 118 -13.02 -12.46 -7.92
CA PHE A 118 -12.05 -13.53 -7.73
C PHE A 118 -12.39 -14.34 -6.48
N ASP A 119 -12.00 -15.61 -6.48
CA ASP A 119 -12.11 -16.45 -5.29
C ASP A 119 -11.24 -15.89 -4.16
N PRO A 120 -11.79 -15.59 -2.97
CA PRO A 120 -11.01 -15.04 -1.85
C PRO A 120 -9.84 -15.93 -1.41
N ARG A 121 -9.87 -17.24 -1.73
CA ARG A 121 -8.79 -18.20 -1.42
C ARG A 121 -7.51 -17.96 -2.20
N VAL A 122 -7.54 -17.19 -3.30
CA VAL A 122 -6.32 -16.80 -4.02
C VAL A 122 -5.43 -15.88 -3.18
N VAL A 123 -5.99 -15.22 -2.15
CA VAL A 123 -5.25 -14.33 -1.26
C VAL A 123 -4.55 -15.16 -0.16
N ALA A 124 -3.22 -15.22 -0.24
CA ALA A 124 -2.37 -15.89 0.72
C ALA A 124 -2.34 -15.15 2.08
N PRO A 125 -1.85 -15.78 3.17
CA PRO A 125 -1.55 -15.07 4.41
C PRO A 125 -0.63 -13.86 4.16
N VAL A 126 -0.80 -12.80 4.94
CA VAL A 126 0.06 -11.61 4.85
C VAL A 126 1.45 -11.94 5.40
N ALA A 127 2.49 -11.75 4.58
CA ALA A 127 3.86 -11.87 5.02
C ALA A 127 4.15 -10.80 6.09
N PRO A 128 4.51 -11.18 7.33
CA PRO A 128 4.74 -10.24 8.41
C PRO A 128 6.01 -9.44 8.15
N CYS A 129 6.00 -8.17 8.58
CA CYS A 129 7.23 -7.40 8.69
C CYS A 129 8.06 -7.90 9.89
N PRO A 130 9.34 -8.26 9.69
CA PRO A 130 10.21 -8.66 10.80
C PRO A 130 10.33 -7.60 11.89
N GLN A 131 10.22 -6.32 11.51
CA GLN A 131 10.32 -5.19 12.42
C GLN A 131 9.13 -4.23 12.22
N PRO A 132 8.04 -4.39 12.99
CA PRO A 132 6.80 -3.63 12.78
C PRO A 132 6.85 -2.17 13.27
N TYR A 133 8.01 -1.73 13.76
CA TYR A 133 8.34 -0.37 14.17
C TYR A 133 9.71 0.01 13.62
N HIS A 134 10.02 1.31 13.59
CA HIS A 134 11.29 1.84 13.05
C HIS A 134 11.63 1.42 11.60
N TYR A 135 10.65 1.01 10.80
CA TYR A 135 10.88 0.48 9.46
C TYR A 135 10.84 1.53 8.35
N ARG A 136 10.17 2.66 8.61
CA ARG A 136 9.81 3.63 7.57
C ARG A 136 11.01 4.50 7.24
N ASN A 137 11.58 4.28 6.06
CA ASN A 137 12.77 4.97 5.58
C ASN A 137 12.51 6.31 4.89
N ARG A 138 11.24 6.72 4.72
CA ARG A 138 10.88 8.01 4.14
C ARG A 138 9.65 8.59 4.79
N ILE A 139 9.76 9.82 5.29
CA ILE A 139 8.66 10.60 5.85
C ILE A 139 8.60 12.00 5.25
N MET A 140 7.40 12.56 5.17
CA MET A 140 7.16 13.92 4.70
C MET A 140 6.61 14.73 5.86
N VAL A 141 7.45 15.60 6.39
CA VAL A 141 7.17 16.46 7.54
C VAL A 141 6.58 17.77 7.03
N ARG A 142 5.61 18.32 7.76
CA ARG A 142 4.95 19.60 7.46
C ARG A 142 5.14 20.56 8.62
N SER A 143 5.31 21.84 8.29
CA SER A 143 5.28 22.94 9.24
C SER A 143 3.96 23.71 9.14
N GLN A 144 3.39 24.12 10.28
CA GLN A 144 2.19 24.97 10.33
C GLN A 144 2.26 25.92 11.52
N TRP A 145 1.92 27.20 11.30
CA TRP A 145 1.87 28.17 12.39
C TRP A 145 0.61 27.98 13.24
N ASN A 146 0.79 27.75 14.53
CA ASN A 146 -0.27 27.63 15.53
C ASN A 146 -0.57 29.00 16.14
N LYS A 147 -1.59 29.69 15.63
CA LYS A 147 -1.95 31.03 16.11
C LYS A 147 -2.29 31.08 17.61
N PRO A 148 -3.10 30.15 18.17
CA PRO A 148 -3.39 30.17 19.61
C PRO A 148 -2.16 30.00 20.50
N ARG A 149 -1.26 29.07 20.15
CA ARG A 149 -0.06 28.77 20.96
C ARG A 149 1.12 29.70 20.66
N GLN A 150 1.09 30.46 19.58
CA GLN A 150 2.21 31.25 19.06
C GLN A 150 3.47 30.39 18.83
N THR A 151 3.27 29.16 18.36
CA THR A 151 4.34 28.18 18.06
C THR A 151 4.27 27.70 16.62
N LEU A 152 5.37 27.16 16.11
CA LEU A 152 5.40 26.45 14.83
C LEU A 152 5.26 24.95 15.10
N ASP A 153 4.14 24.35 14.68
CA ASP A 153 3.93 22.92 14.76
C ASP A 153 4.68 22.24 13.60
N ILE A 154 5.46 21.21 13.92
CA ILE A 154 6.26 20.45 12.96
C ILE A 154 5.96 18.97 13.13
N GLY A 155 5.38 18.35 12.11
CA GLY A 155 5.02 16.94 12.17
C GLY A 155 4.15 16.49 11.01
N PHE A 156 3.05 15.83 11.32
CA PHE A 156 2.17 15.18 10.34
C PHE A 156 0.76 15.75 10.38
N ILE A 157 0.00 15.56 9.29
CA ILE A 157 -1.41 15.97 9.25
C ILE A 157 -2.21 15.11 10.23
N ARG A 158 -3.14 15.75 10.95
CA ARG A 158 -4.12 15.08 11.81
C ARG A 158 -5.01 14.12 11.02
N HIS A 159 -5.56 13.11 11.68
CA HIS A 159 -6.46 12.17 11.02
C HIS A 159 -7.84 12.79 10.70
N ASP A 160 -8.26 13.81 11.45
CA ASP A 160 -9.61 14.39 11.42
C ASP A 160 -9.72 15.68 10.60
N CYS A 161 -8.61 16.37 10.37
CA CYS A 161 -8.60 17.68 9.72
C CYS A 161 -7.25 17.97 9.05
N GLY A 162 -7.18 19.10 8.32
CA GLY A 162 -5.97 19.54 7.62
C GLY A 162 -4.89 20.20 8.50
N LEU A 163 -5.01 20.14 9.83
CA LEU A 163 -4.03 20.73 10.75
C LEU A 163 -2.86 19.76 11.01
N VAL A 164 -1.72 20.30 11.47
CA VAL A 164 -0.51 19.55 11.81
C VAL A 164 -0.51 19.17 13.29
N VAL A 165 -0.23 17.90 13.60
CA VAL A 165 0.18 17.45 14.93
C VAL A 165 1.65 17.77 15.09
N ASP A 166 2.01 18.48 16.15
CA ASP A 166 3.40 18.73 16.50
C ASP A 166 4.06 17.44 17.02
N VAL A 167 5.02 16.91 16.27
CA VAL A 167 5.64 15.60 16.51
C VAL A 167 7.14 15.75 16.73
N GLU A 168 7.61 15.23 17.85
CA GLU A 168 9.04 15.19 18.20
C GLU A 168 9.71 13.91 17.69
N GLU A 169 8.97 12.80 17.70
CA GLU A 169 9.46 11.48 17.31
C GLU A 169 8.34 10.64 16.70
N CYS A 170 8.68 9.87 15.67
CA CYS A 170 7.80 8.90 15.04
C CYS A 170 8.33 7.49 15.25
N VAL A 171 7.63 6.68 16.04
CA VAL A 171 8.05 5.31 16.42
C VAL A 171 8.07 4.31 15.25
N ILE A 172 7.38 4.60 14.15
CA ILE A 172 7.46 3.77 12.93
C ILE A 172 8.55 4.24 11.97
N ALA A 173 9.12 5.43 12.18
CA ALA A 173 10.21 5.96 11.37
C ALA A 173 11.56 5.41 11.84
N GLU A 174 12.45 5.16 10.88
CA GLU A 174 13.84 4.80 11.14
C GLU A 174 14.51 5.80 12.10
N PRO A 175 15.40 5.37 13.01
CA PRO A 175 16.02 6.26 13.99
C PRO A 175 16.75 7.45 13.37
N VAL A 176 17.39 7.25 12.20
CA VAL A 176 18.04 8.32 11.44
C VAL A 176 17.07 9.41 10.99
N LEU A 177 15.80 9.06 10.71
CA LEU A 177 14.79 10.06 10.36
C LEU A 177 14.35 10.87 11.57
N ASN A 178 14.33 10.27 12.76
CA ASN A 178 14.05 10.99 14.00
C ASN A 178 15.20 11.95 14.36
N GLU A 179 16.46 11.61 14.06
CA GLU A 179 17.58 12.56 14.11
C GLU A 179 17.37 13.71 13.10
N GLN A 180 17.08 13.40 11.83
CA GLN A 180 16.80 14.42 10.83
C GLN A 180 15.61 15.32 11.22
N LEU A 181 14.56 14.75 11.83
CA LEU A 181 13.41 15.50 12.34
C LEU A 181 13.83 16.47 13.45
N ARG A 182 14.69 16.03 14.39
CA ARG A 182 15.25 16.92 15.42
C ARG A 182 16.02 18.09 14.78
N GLN A 183 16.79 17.84 13.72
CA GLN A 183 17.49 18.90 12.98
C GLN A 183 16.52 19.89 12.31
N VAL A 184 15.43 19.39 11.69
CA VAL A 184 14.37 20.24 11.12
C VAL A 184 13.68 21.06 12.19
N ARG A 185 13.45 20.50 13.39
CA ARG A 185 12.85 21.24 14.51
C ARG A 185 13.76 22.32 15.05
N ALA A 186 15.08 22.07 15.12
CA ALA A 186 16.07 23.06 15.54
C ALA A 186 16.26 24.17 14.49
N HIS A 187 16.11 23.85 13.21
CA HIS A 187 16.29 24.76 12.07
C HIS A 187 15.07 24.73 11.14
N PRO A 188 13.92 25.24 11.61
CA PRO A 188 12.68 25.13 10.86
C PRO A 188 12.74 25.90 9.54
N PRO A 189 12.01 25.43 8.51
CA PRO A 189 11.94 26.14 7.24
C PRO A 189 11.39 27.57 7.45
N PRO A 190 11.89 28.55 6.68
CA PRO A 190 11.65 29.98 6.92
C PRO A 190 10.18 30.41 6.73
N LYS A 191 9.34 29.55 6.15
CA LYS A 191 7.90 29.78 5.99
C LYS A 191 7.12 28.53 6.41
N GLY A 192 5.99 28.76 7.08
CA GLY A 192 5.00 27.73 7.35
C GLY A 192 4.41 27.17 6.05
N GLY A 193 4.00 25.90 6.07
CA GLY A 193 3.41 25.20 4.92
C GLY A 193 4.43 24.52 4.00
N ILE A 194 5.73 24.63 4.29
CA ILE A 194 6.78 23.93 3.54
C ILE A 194 6.79 22.45 3.92
N LYS A 195 6.87 21.58 2.90
CA LYS A 195 7.04 20.13 3.06
C LYS A 195 8.54 19.82 3.08
N VAL A 196 8.99 19.12 4.11
CA VAL A 196 10.37 18.62 4.20
C VAL A 196 10.33 17.10 4.08
N VAL A 197 11.00 16.56 3.06
CA VAL A 197 11.14 15.11 2.87
C VAL A 197 12.40 14.66 3.59
N LEU A 198 12.22 13.74 4.54
CA LEU A 198 13.30 13.08 5.27
C LEU A 198 13.42 11.65 4.74
N ARG A 199 14.66 11.21 4.53
CA ARG A 199 14.93 9.91 3.90
C ARG A 199 16.18 9.27 4.48
N ALA A 200 16.05 7.98 4.80
CA ALA A 200 17.15 7.07 5.05
C ALA A 200 17.51 6.44 3.70
N MET A 201 18.78 6.49 3.35
CA MET A 201 19.25 5.94 2.09
C MET A 201 19.44 4.43 2.24
N PRO A 202 18.95 3.61 1.30
CA PRO A 202 19.26 2.19 1.30
C PRO A 202 20.76 1.95 1.18
N GLU A 203 21.27 0.99 1.93
CA GLU A 203 22.62 0.48 1.74
C GLU A 203 22.71 -0.17 0.33
N ASP A 204 23.83 0.03 -0.36
CA ASP A 204 24.13 -0.52 -1.69
C ASP A 204 23.26 -0.07 -2.88
N TRP A 205 22.35 0.89 -2.69
CA TRP A 205 21.51 1.43 -3.76
C TRP A 205 21.74 2.93 -3.96
N GLU A 206 22.07 3.31 -5.20
CA GLU A 206 21.99 4.68 -5.66
C GLU A 206 20.53 5.05 -5.88
N VAL A 207 20.05 6.07 -5.17
CA VAL A 207 18.66 6.54 -5.27
C VAL A 207 18.65 8.06 -5.33
N PRO A 208 18.29 8.67 -6.47
CA PRO A 208 18.16 10.12 -6.52
C PRO A 208 17.14 10.62 -5.50
N LYS A 209 17.37 11.83 -4.97
CA LYS A 209 16.60 12.40 -3.86
C LYS A 209 15.07 12.33 -4.06
N ASP A 210 14.61 12.63 -5.27
CA ASP A 210 13.20 12.70 -5.62
C ASP A 210 12.66 11.42 -6.25
N SER A 211 13.51 10.45 -6.58
CA SER A 211 13.10 9.18 -7.18
C SER A 211 12.52 8.23 -6.12
N PHE A 212 11.57 7.40 -6.52
CA PHE A 212 10.92 6.44 -5.64
C PHE A 212 11.87 5.30 -5.21
N PHE A 213 11.66 4.80 -4.00
CA PHE A 213 12.23 3.55 -3.49
C PHE A 213 11.27 3.00 -2.43
N GLN A 214 11.28 1.68 -2.26
CA GLN A 214 10.40 0.98 -1.33
C GLN A 214 10.62 1.47 0.11
N ASN A 215 9.51 1.66 0.86
CA ASN A 215 9.52 2.40 2.13
C ASN A 215 9.98 1.60 3.36
N ASN A 216 10.18 0.28 3.22
CA ASN A 216 10.49 -0.63 4.32
C ASN A 216 11.64 -1.55 3.91
N PHE A 217 12.85 -1.31 4.44
CA PHE A 217 14.03 -2.10 4.09
C PHE A 217 13.95 -3.54 4.59
N HIS A 218 13.33 -3.77 5.75
CA HIS A 218 13.23 -5.09 6.37
C HIS A 218 12.39 -6.09 5.56
N LEU A 219 11.51 -5.60 4.67
CA LEU A 219 10.67 -6.44 3.83
C LEU A 219 11.12 -6.51 2.36
N LEU A 220 12.20 -5.82 1.96
CA LEU A 220 12.71 -5.94 0.60
C LEU A 220 13.07 -7.39 0.22
N PRO A 221 13.74 -8.19 1.07
CA PRO A 221 14.01 -9.58 0.74
C PRO A 221 12.72 -10.39 0.54
N GLY A 222 11.70 -10.16 1.39
CA GLY A 222 10.40 -10.81 1.26
C GLY A 222 9.65 -10.42 -0.01
N LEU A 223 9.72 -9.14 -0.40
CA LEU A 223 9.11 -8.63 -1.63
C LEU A 223 9.79 -9.21 -2.88
N VAL A 224 11.13 -9.22 -2.90
CA VAL A 224 11.91 -9.86 -3.98
C VAL A 224 11.62 -11.35 -4.05
N GLU A 225 11.49 -12.03 -2.91
CA GLU A 225 11.18 -13.45 -2.89
C GLU A 225 9.75 -13.75 -3.34
N ALA A 226 8.76 -12.92 -2.99
CA ALA A 226 7.39 -13.08 -3.49
C ALA A 226 7.32 -12.99 -5.02
N VAL A 227 7.98 -11.98 -5.62
CA VAL A 227 8.05 -11.83 -7.07
C VAL A 227 8.92 -12.93 -7.70
N GLY A 228 10.06 -13.25 -7.09
CA GLY A 228 11.00 -14.25 -7.57
C GLY A 228 10.44 -15.67 -7.53
N ALA A 229 9.68 -16.04 -6.49
CA ALA A 229 9.00 -17.32 -6.42
C ALA A 229 8.00 -17.48 -7.56
N ALA A 230 7.17 -16.45 -7.80
CA ALA A 230 6.26 -16.44 -8.93
C ALA A 230 7.01 -16.53 -10.28
N LEU A 231 8.13 -15.82 -10.43
CA LEU A 231 8.93 -15.84 -11.66
C LEU A 231 9.62 -17.18 -11.93
N ARG A 232 10.13 -17.85 -10.88
CA ARG A 232 10.72 -19.19 -11.00
C ARG A 232 9.66 -20.24 -11.35
N ASP A 233 8.48 -20.13 -10.75
CA ASP A 233 7.35 -21.02 -11.02
C ASP A 233 6.86 -20.94 -12.48
N SER A 234 6.96 -19.78 -13.16
CA SER A 234 6.65 -19.70 -14.61
C SER A 234 7.63 -20.46 -15.49
N GLY A 235 8.89 -20.50 -15.08
CA GLY A 235 10.01 -20.78 -15.98
C GLY A 235 10.24 -19.69 -17.05
N ALA A 236 9.83 -18.44 -16.81
CA ALA A 236 10.03 -17.36 -17.78
C ALA A 236 11.53 -17.04 -17.93
N ARG A 237 11.99 -16.88 -19.17
CA ARG A 237 13.41 -16.67 -19.51
C ARG A 237 13.75 -15.20 -19.70
N PHE A 238 12.76 -14.38 -20.03
CA PHE A 238 12.92 -12.95 -20.29
C PHE A 238 12.03 -12.14 -19.37
N LEU A 239 12.54 -11.02 -18.86
CA LEU A 239 11.81 -10.13 -17.97
C LEU A 239 11.69 -8.72 -18.57
N ILE A 240 10.49 -8.17 -18.60
CA ILE A 240 10.23 -6.74 -18.83
C ILE A 240 9.77 -6.13 -17.51
N ASP A 241 10.58 -5.23 -16.94
CA ASP A 241 10.29 -4.53 -15.68
C ASP A 241 9.75 -3.13 -15.99
N VAL A 242 8.44 -2.94 -15.88
CA VAL A 242 7.76 -1.69 -16.22
C VAL A 242 7.59 -0.84 -14.97
N TYR A 243 7.90 0.45 -15.07
CA TYR A 243 8.00 1.38 -13.93
C TYR A 243 9.15 0.99 -12.99
N CYS A 244 10.28 0.58 -13.58
CA CYS A 244 11.37 -0.07 -12.84
C CYS A 244 12.08 0.87 -11.83
N GLY A 245 11.85 2.18 -11.90
CA GLY A 245 12.53 3.17 -11.05
C GLY A 245 14.04 3.03 -11.14
N VAL A 246 14.68 2.83 -9.99
CA VAL A 246 16.14 2.62 -9.88
C VAL A 246 16.60 1.18 -10.19
N GLY A 247 15.73 0.37 -10.80
CA GLY A 247 16.00 -1.00 -11.26
C GLY A 247 15.84 -2.08 -10.18
N PHE A 248 15.01 -1.84 -9.16
CA PHE A 248 14.92 -2.70 -7.98
C PHE A 248 14.64 -4.18 -8.31
N PHE A 249 13.57 -4.47 -9.05
CA PHE A 249 13.21 -5.84 -9.41
C PHE A 249 14.14 -6.43 -10.47
N GLY A 250 14.35 -5.74 -11.59
CA GLY A 250 15.22 -6.22 -12.67
C GLY A 250 16.62 -6.63 -12.19
N ILE A 251 17.27 -5.84 -11.33
CA ILE A 251 18.61 -6.13 -10.79
C ILE A 251 18.57 -7.29 -9.79
N SER A 252 17.57 -7.32 -8.91
CA SER A 252 17.44 -8.34 -7.87
C SER A 252 17.11 -9.72 -8.44
N LEU A 253 16.34 -9.75 -9.53
CA LEU A 253 15.88 -10.97 -10.19
C LEU A 253 16.73 -11.37 -11.41
N ALA A 254 17.75 -10.58 -11.73
CA ALA A 254 18.63 -10.80 -12.87
C ALA A 254 19.20 -12.22 -12.97
N GLY A 255 19.47 -12.88 -11.83
CA GLY A 255 20.00 -14.26 -11.79
C GLY A 255 18.97 -15.36 -12.13
N GLN A 256 17.67 -15.02 -12.21
CA GLN A 256 16.60 -15.97 -12.50
C GLN A 256 16.17 -15.97 -13.98
N VAL A 257 16.67 -15.01 -14.76
CA VAL A 257 16.31 -14.81 -16.16
C VAL A 257 17.54 -14.69 -17.04
N GLU A 258 17.40 -15.00 -18.32
CA GLU A 258 18.48 -14.87 -19.29
C GLU A 258 18.74 -13.41 -19.64
N LYS A 259 17.66 -12.63 -19.85
CA LYS A 259 17.74 -11.20 -20.04
C LYS A 259 16.60 -10.46 -19.37
N PHE A 260 16.88 -9.24 -18.90
CA PHE A 260 15.84 -8.31 -18.46
C PHE A 260 15.98 -6.96 -19.16
N ILE A 261 14.86 -6.23 -19.26
CA ILE A 261 14.83 -4.84 -19.71
C ILE A 261 13.90 -4.04 -18.81
N GLY A 262 14.42 -2.96 -18.23
CA GLY A 262 13.65 -2.04 -17.39
C GLY A 262 13.20 -0.80 -18.17
N VAL A 263 11.99 -0.31 -17.89
CA VAL A 263 11.45 0.92 -18.47
C VAL A 263 11.07 1.91 -17.36
N GLU A 264 11.61 3.11 -17.46
CA GLU A 264 11.34 4.20 -16.52
C GLU A 264 11.39 5.55 -17.25
N TYR A 265 10.49 6.47 -16.89
CA TYR A 265 10.42 7.79 -17.52
C TYR A 265 11.40 8.78 -16.87
N ASP A 266 11.70 8.62 -15.57
CA ASP A 266 12.65 9.46 -14.84
C ASP A 266 14.10 9.15 -15.27
N GLN A 267 14.71 10.11 -15.98
CA GLN A 267 16.08 10.02 -16.43
C GLN A 267 17.08 9.84 -15.28
N MET A 268 16.85 10.45 -14.11
CA MET A 268 17.74 10.29 -12.96
C MET A 268 17.63 8.87 -12.39
N ALA A 269 16.42 8.32 -12.31
CA ALA A 269 16.19 6.95 -11.88
C ALA A 269 16.85 5.94 -12.84
N VAL A 270 16.76 6.12 -14.15
CA VAL A 270 17.45 5.24 -15.12
C VAL A 270 18.97 5.34 -15.02
N ARG A 271 19.52 6.54 -14.81
CA ARG A 271 20.98 6.69 -14.58
C ARG A 271 21.40 5.95 -13.32
N ALA A 272 20.63 6.06 -12.25
CA ALA A 272 20.87 5.31 -11.02
C ALA A 272 20.72 3.80 -11.23
N ALA A 273 19.72 3.35 -11.99
CA ALA A 273 19.51 1.94 -12.33
C ALA A 273 20.72 1.33 -13.06
N LYS A 274 21.30 2.05 -14.02
CA LYS A 274 22.53 1.62 -14.72
C LYS A 274 23.73 1.55 -13.78
N GLN A 275 23.84 2.46 -12.81
CA GLN A 275 24.91 2.41 -11.80
C GLN A 275 24.70 1.26 -10.82
N ASN A 276 23.47 1.04 -10.37
CA ASN A 276 23.09 -0.05 -9.49
C ASN A 276 23.37 -1.40 -10.16
N ALA A 277 22.99 -1.59 -11.43
CA ALA A 277 23.29 -2.83 -12.14
C ALA A 277 24.80 -3.11 -12.20
N ARG A 278 25.63 -2.09 -12.45
CA ARG A 278 27.10 -2.23 -12.42
C ARG A 278 27.60 -2.57 -11.01
N ARG A 279 27.10 -1.89 -9.97
CA ARG A 279 27.47 -2.12 -8.57
C ARG A 279 27.13 -3.55 -8.13
N HIS A 280 26.00 -4.08 -8.58
CA HIS A 280 25.52 -5.44 -8.32
C HIS A 280 26.03 -6.47 -9.34
N GLY A 281 26.98 -6.12 -10.21
CA GLY A 281 27.59 -7.02 -11.19
C GLY A 281 26.63 -7.61 -12.21
N ARG A 282 25.51 -6.95 -12.51
CA ARG A 282 24.50 -7.41 -13.46
C ARG A 282 24.83 -6.94 -14.87
N THR A 283 24.99 -7.90 -15.78
CA THR A 283 25.38 -7.66 -17.19
C THR A 283 24.35 -8.15 -18.19
N ASN A 284 23.32 -8.87 -17.74
CA ASN A 284 22.31 -9.50 -18.59
C ASN A 284 21.05 -8.64 -18.79
N GLY A 285 21.09 -7.34 -18.52
CA GLY A 285 19.96 -6.45 -18.78
C GLY A 285 20.36 -5.00 -18.99
N ASP A 286 19.40 -4.19 -19.43
CA ASP A 286 19.56 -2.76 -19.66
C ASP A 286 18.28 -2.00 -19.25
N PHE A 287 18.39 -0.67 -19.21
CA PHE A 287 17.32 0.24 -18.84
C PHE A 287 17.11 1.28 -19.93
N VAL A 288 15.83 1.48 -20.30
CA VAL A 288 15.41 2.41 -21.33
C VAL A 288 14.61 3.54 -20.70
N ILE A 289 14.90 4.77 -21.15
CA ILE A 289 14.18 5.97 -20.74
C ILE A 289 12.98 6.14 -21.65
N GLY A 290 11.78 6.24 -21.08
CA GLY A 290 10.60 6.64 -21.84
C GLY A 290 9.27 6.28 -21.17
N ASN A 291 8.18 6.62 -21.86
CA ASN A 291 6.85 6.29 -21.41
C ASN A 291 6.59 4.78 -21.59
N ALA A 292 6.17 4.11 -20.52
CA ALA A 292 5.84 2.69 -20.52
C ALA A 292 4.85 2.32 -21.64
N ASP A 293 3.79 3.11 -21.85
CA ASP A 293 2.73 2.80 -22.82
C ASP A 293 3.20 2.91 -24.27
N GLU A 294 4.24 3.72 -24.52
CA GLU A 294 4.83 3.91 -25.84
C GLU A 294 5.85 2.83 -26.18
N LEU A 295 6.65 2.43 -25.19
CA LEU A 295 7.75 1.48 -25.38
C LEU A 295 7.32 0.02 -25.26
N LEU A 296 6.33 -0.28 -24.42
CA LEU A 296 5.88 -1.64 -24.13
C LEU A 296 5.51 -2.45 -25.38
N PRO A 297 4.80 -1.92 -26.40
CA PRO A 297 4.51 -2.66 -27.63
C PRO A 297 5.74 -3.11 -28.42
N GLY A 298 6.83 -2.33 -28.39
CA GLY A 298 8.09 -2.69 -29.03
C GLY A 298 8.83 -3.76 -28.24
N LEU A 299 8.90 -3.61 -26.92
CA LEU A 299 9.58 -4.53 -26.02
C LEU A 299 8.94 -5.92 -25.98
N LEU A 300 7.61 -5.99 -26.01
CA LEU A 300 6.87 -7.26 -26.07
C LEU A 300 7.13 -8.04 -27.35
N LYS A 301 7.64 -7.40 -28.42
CA LYS A 301 8.02 -8.07 -29.67
C LYS A 301 9.48 -8.53 -29.69
N CYS A 302 10.31 -8.07 -28.74
CA CYS A 302 11.72 -8.45 -28.67
C CYS A 302 11.92 -9.90 -28.23
N TYR A 303 10.93 -10.49 -27.55
CA TYR A 303 11.00 -11.82 -26.96
C TYR A 303 9.74 -12.63 -27.29
N ALA A 304 9.88 -13.96 -27.31
CA ALA A 304 8.73 -14.84 -27.52
C ALA A 304 7.76 -14.74 -26.32
N PRO A 305 6.46 -14.47 -26.52
CA PRO A 305 5.53 -14.25 -25.41
C PRO A 305 5.51 -15.40 -24.39
N SER A 306 5.56 -16.65 -24.84
CA SER A 306 5.60 -17.87 -24.01
C SER A 306 6.87 -18.01 -23.14
N GLN A 307 7.84 -17.12 -23.29
CA GLN A 307 9.09 -17.11 -22.51
C GLN A 307 9.26 -15.81 -21.71
N THR A 308 8.28 -14.90 -21.75
CA THR A 308 8.40 -13.55 -21.19
C THR A 308 7.49 -13.35 -19.99
N ALA A 309 8.06 -12.85 -18.91
CA ALA A 309 7.33 -12.26 -17.79
C ALA A 309 7.37 -10.74 -17.87
N VAL A 310 6.29 -10.09 -17.43
CA VAL A 310 6.21 -8.64 -17.25
C VAL A 310 5.97 -8.34 -15.79
N ILE A 311 6.82 -7.53 -15.16
CA ILE A 311 6.55 -6.95 -13.84
C ILE A 311 5.89 -5.58 -14.03
N LEU A 312 4.80 -5.34 -13.31
CA LEU A 312 4.14 -4.04 -13.21
C LEU A 312 4.23 -3.55 -11.76
N ASP A 313 4.90 -2.43 -11.51
CA ASP A 313 4.87 -1.71 -10.22
C ASP A 313 4.36 -0.25 -10.40
N PRO A 314 3.08 -0.07 -10.76
CA PRO A 314 2.54 1.24 -11.10
C PRO A 314 2.28 2.10 -9.85
N PRO A 315 2.05 3.42 -10.04
CA PRO A 315 1.57 4.28 -8.95
C PRO A 315 0.21 3.82 -8.39
N ARG A 316 -0.22 4.42 -7.27
CA ARG A 316 -1.49 4.09 -6.58
C ARG A 316 -2.75 4.16 -7.44
N THR A 317 -2.71 4.83 -8.59
CA THR A 317 -3.83 4.89 -9.55
C THR A 317 -4.00 3.61 -10.37
N GLY A 318 -3.01 2.71 -10.34
CA GLY A 318 -2.93 1.51 -11.19
C GLY A 318 -2.40 1.82 -12.59
N CYS A 319 -2.50 0.82 -13.47
CA CYS A 319 -2.09 0.93 -14.86
C CYS A 319 -3.19 1.60 -15.72
N PRO A 320 -2.82 2.35 -16.76
CA PRO A 320 -3.76 2.78 -17.77
C PRO A 320 -4.43 1.58 -18.45
N LYS A 321 -5.74 1.66 -18.72
CA LYS A 321 -6.48 0.57 -19.38
C LYS A 321 -5.84 0.15 -20.70
N LYS A 322 -5.32 1.11 -21.48
CA LYS A 322 -4.64 0.86 -22.76
C LYS A 322 -3.45 -0.11 -22.60
N SER A 323 -2.64 0.06 -21.56
CA SER A 323 -1.48 -0.78 -21.26
C SER A 323 -1.91 -2.20 -20.90
N LEU A 324 -2.99 -2.34 -20.13
CA LEU A 324 -3.58 -3.65 -19.80
C LEU A 324 -4.09 -4.37 -21.06
N GLU A 325 -4.81 -3.68 -21.95
CA GLU A 325 -5.27 -4.28 -23.22
C GLU A 325 -4.11 -4.68 -24.14
N LEU A 326 -3.01 -3.90 -24.15
CA LEU A 326 -1.80 -4.26 -24.88
C LEU A 326 -1.18 -5.56 -24.35
N LEU A 327 -1.12 -5.74 -23.03
CA LEU A 327 -0.67 -7.00 -22.43
C LEU A 327 -1.59 -8.17 -22.80
N ARG A 328 -2.91 -7.97 -22.80
CA ARG A 328 -3.88 -9.00 -23.25
C ARG A 328 -3.71 -9.40 -24.71
N GLN A 329 -3.34 -8.45 -25.57
CA GLN A 329 -3.06 -8.73 -26.98
C GLN A 329 -1.73 -9.46 -27.19
N ALA A 330 -0.68 -9.02 -26.48
CA ALA A 330 0.64 -9.62 -26.61
C ALA A 330 0.78 -10.97 -25.91
N ARG A 331 -0.05 -11.23 -24.88
CA ARG A 331 -0.08 -12.46 -24.08
C ARG A 331 1.31 -12.93 -23.62
N PRO A 332 2.10 -12.08 -22.92
CA PRO A 332 3.28 -12.59 -22.22
C PRO A 332 2.87 -13.74 -21.30
N TRP A 333 3.76 -14.70 -21.13
CA TRP A 333 3.52 -15.91 -20.34
C TRP A 333 3.06 -15.61 -18.91
N GLN A 334 3.63 -14.56 -18.33
CA GLN A 334 3.32 -14.10 -16.98
C GLN A 334 3.22 -12.58 -16.91
N VAL A 335 2.30 -12.11 -16.07
CA VAL A 335 2.33 -10.76 -15.52
C VAL A 335 2.42 -10.87 -14.00
N VAL A 336 3.44 -10.27 -13.40
CA VAL A 336 3.52 -10.10 -11.94
C VAL A 336 3.18 -8.66 -11.62
N TYR A 337 2.06 -8.44 -10.93
CA TYR A 337 1.58 -7.11 -10.61
C TYR A 337 1.84 -6.81 -9.12
N VAL A 338 2.70 -5.84 -8.85
CA VAL A 338 3.02 -5.32 -7.52
C VAL A 338 2.18 -4.06 -7.26
N SER A 339 1.48 -3.99 -6.12
CA SER A 339 0.67 -2.82 -5.78
C SER A 339 0.43 -2.63 -4.29
N CYS A 340 0.62 -1.39 -3.83
CA CYS A 340 0.24 -0.94 -2.49
C CYS A 340 -1.25 -0.55 -2.35
N HIS A 341 -2.07 -0.77 -3.40
CA HIS A 341 -3.47 -0.39 -3.41
C HIS A 341 -4.38 -1.51 -3.96
N PRO A 342 -4.88 -2.39 -3.07
CA PRO A 342 -5.65 -3.58 -3.46
C PRO A 342 -6.88 -3.30 -4.33
N ALA A 343 -7.58 -2.18 -4.12
CA ALA A 343 -8.77 -1.82 -4.89
C ALA A 343 -8.48 -1.60 -6.38
N THR A 344 -7.40 -0.89 -6.69
CA THR A 344 -6.99 -0.66 -8.08
C THR A 344 -6.36 -1.90 -8.68
N LEU A 345 -5.64 -2.70 -7.88
CA LEU A 345 -5.12 -3.99 -8.30
C LEU A 345 -6.27 -4.92 -8.76
N ALA A 346 -7.30 -5.11 -7.92
CA ALA A 346 -8.45 -5.96 -8.28
C ALA A 346 -9.17 -5.47 -9.55
N ARG A 347 -9.34 -4.14 -9.71
CA ARG A 347 -9.90 -3.55 -10.94
C ARG A 347 -9.06 -3.88 -12.17
N ASP A 348 -7.73 -3.74 -12.08
CA ASP A 348 -6.84 -3.95 -13.22
C ASP A 348 -6.72 -5.45 -13.56
N LEU A 349 -6.76 -6.31 -12.55
CA LEU A 349 -6.80 -7.76 -12.73
C LEU A 349 -8.09 -8.21 -13.45
N ASN A 350 -9.24 -7.56 -13.23
CA ASN A 350 -10.45 -7.85 -14.00
C ASN A 350 -10.27 -7.59 -15.48
N VAL A 351 -9.55 -6.52 -15.84
CA VAL A 351 -9.26 -6.22 -17.23
C VAL A 351 -8.35 -7.31 -17.79
N LEU A 352 -7.23 -7.62 -17.12
CA LEU A 352 -6.29 -8.64 -17.58
C LEU A 352 -6.94 -10.02 -17.76
N CYS A 353 -7.70 -10.47 -16.77
CA CYS A 353 -8.31 -11.81 -16.74
C CYS A 353 -9.61 -11.92 -17.54
N ALA A 354 -10.14 -10.81 -18.09
CA ALA A 354 -11.34 -10.85 -18.91
C ALA A 354 -11.17 -11.81 -20.10
N ASP A 355 -12.27 -12.45 -20.47
CA ASP A 355 -12.36 -13.43 -21.58
C ASP A 355 -11.40 -14.64 -21.42
N GLY A 356 -10.93 -14.90 -20.20
CA GLY A 356 -10.02 -16.01 -19.90
C GLY A 356 -8.65 -15.87 -20.57
N VAL A 357 -8.23 -14.66 -20.94
CA VAL A 357 -6.90 -14.42 -21.54
C VAL A 357 -5.78 -14.73 -20.53
N PHE A 358 -6.03 -14.34 -19.29
CA PHE A 358 -5.16 -14.57 -18.15
C PHE A 358 -5.93 -15.21 -17.00
N GLU A 359 -5.24 -15.99 -16.18
CA GLU A 359 -5.73 -16.49 -14.89
C GLU A 359 -4.92 -15.90 -13.74
N LEU A 360 -5.62 -15.48 -12.68
CA LEU A 360 -4.99 -15.10 -11.42
C LEU A 360 -4.69 -16.37 -10.61
N ARG A 361 -3.40 -16.66 -10.39
CA ARG A 361 -2.96 -17.84 -9.64
C ARG A 361 -3.03 -17.61 -8.14
N GLN A 362 -2.45 -16.51 -7.70
CA GLN A 362 -2.30 -16.17 -6.29
C GLN A 362 -2.06 -14.67 -6.12
N VAL A 363 -2.46 -14.15 -4.97
CA VAL A 363 -2.07 -12.84 -4.47
C VAL A 363 -1.32 -13.06 -3.16
N ALA A 364 -0.06 -12.64 -3.11
CA ALA A 364 0.80 -12.66 -1.94
C ALA A 364 0.85 -11.26 -1.32
N PRO A 365 0.11 -10.99 -0.24
CA PRO A 365 0.20 -9.72 0.47
C PRO A 365 1.44 -9.69 1.39
N LEU A 366 2.07 -8.54 1.49
CA LEU A 366 3.18 -8.25 2.40
C LEU A 366 2.85 -7.02 3.24
N ASP A 367 3.13 -7.09 4.52
CA ASP A 367 2.92 -5.98 5.43
C ASP A 367 4.03 -4.93 5.34
N MET A 368 4.21 -4.31 4.17
CA MET A 368 5.18 -3.23 3.95
C MET A 368 4.94 -2.00 4.84
N PHE A 369 3.72 -1.87 5.40
CA PHE A 369 3.30 -0.74 6.22
C PHE A 369 2.61 -1.18 7.51
N PRO A 370 3.34 -1.83 8.45
CA PRO A 370 2.81 -2.20 9.76
C PRO A 370 2.21 -1.00 10.48
N GLN A 371 1.25 -1.23 11.39
CA GLN A 371 0.54 -0.17 12.12
C GLN A 371 -0.37 0.73 11.28
N THR A 372 -0.40 0.54 9.95
CA THR A 372 -1.26 1.28 9.02
C THR A 372 -2.23 0.36 8.32
N GLN A 373 -3.24 0.95 7.68
CA GLN A 373 -4.18 0.23 6.80
C GLN A 373 -3.59 -0.27 5.48
N HIS A 374 -2.39 0.18 5.11
CA HIS A 374 -1.80 -0.15 3.80
C HIS A 374 -1.19 -1.55 3.80
N VAL A 375 -1.24 -2.18 2.64
CA VAL A 375 -0.69 -3.52 2.39
C VAL A 375 -0.16 -3.55 0.96
N GLU A 376 1.02 -4.12 0.79
CA GLU A 376 1.61 -4.38 -0.53
C GLU A 376 1.11 -5.73 -1.02
N CYS A 377 0.76 -5.86 -2.29
CA CYS A 377 0.29 -7.11 -2.87
C CYS A 377 1.10 -7.44 -4.10
N VAL A 378 1.52 -8.71 -4.21
CA VAL A 378 2.11 -9.28 -5.42
C VAL A 378 1.11 -10.26 -6.01
N ALA A 379 0.55 -9.96 -7.18
CA ALA A 379 -0.36 -10.85 -7.89
C ALA A 379 0.40 -11.59 -9.01
N ASP A 380 0.32 -12.92 -9.00
CA ASP A 380 0.83 -13.77 -10.07
C ASP A 380 -0.28 -14.11 -11.07
N VAL A 381 -0.11 -13.66 -12.30
CA VAL A 381 -1.09 -13.75 -13.37
C VAL A 381 -0.48 -14.50 -14.56
N ARG A 382 -1.13 -15.55 -15.05
CA ARG A 382 -0.60 -16.45 -16.08
C ARG A 382 -1.43 -16.40 -17.34
N SER A 383 -0.80 -16.39 -18.50
CA SER A 383 -1.53 -16.53 -19.75
C SER A 383 -2.19 -17.90 -19.79
N VAL A 384 -3.46 -17.97 -20.21
CA VAL A 384 -4.13 -19.24 -20.45
C VAL A 384 -3.79 -19.69 -21.87
N ASP A 385 -3.20 -20.88 -22.01
CA ASP A 385 -2.90 -21.45 -23.32
C ASP A 385 -4.21 -21.72 -24.09
N GLY A 386 -4.39 -21.03 -25.22
CA GLY A 386 -5.54 -21.20 -26.12
C GLY A 386 -5.59 -22.55 -26.85
N SER A 387 -4.71 -23.51 -26.51
CA SER A 387 -4.64 -24.86 -27.08
C SER A 387 -5.33 -25.93 -26.22
N LYS A 388 -5.97 -25.54 -25.10
CA LYS A 388 -6.81 -26.43 -24.25
C LYS A 388 -8.26 -25.92 -24.15
N GLY A 389 -8.86 -25.61 -25.30
CA GLY A 389 -10.29 -25.41 -25.48
C GLY A 389 -10.83 -26.39 -26.51
#